data_AF-A0A176S5N9-F1
#
_entry.id   AF-A0A176S5N9-F1
#
_cell.length_a   1.000
_cell.length_b   1.000
_cell.length_c   1.000
_cell.angle_alpha   90.00
_cell.angle_beta   90.00
_cell.angle_gamma   90.00
#
_symmetry.space_group_name_H-M   'P 1'
#
loop_
_entity.id
_entity.type
_entity.pdbx_description
1 polymer ?
#
loop_
_entity_poly.entity_id
_entity_poly.type
_entity_poly.pdbx_seq_one_letter_code
_entity_poly.pdbx_strand_id
1 'polypeptide(L)'
;EGCGMVILKRFSDAIRDGDNIMALIRGSATNHDGRSNGLTAPNGLAQEALLRQVLANAAVKPNQIQYVETHGTGTSLGDPIEVLALAKVLGQERTTPLMIGSVKTNLGHLSSAAGIASLIKVVLSLQQTEIPPHLHLTEPNPHIPWDKLPIRVPTEPTPWTGEPRLAGVSSFGMSGTNVHLLVEEAPVSQPAPRVESKRPTHMLTLSGKTEQALADQVNKYIDYFSQHPAVNLADVCYSGNTGRVHFEHRLAVFGDEVAELQEKLAAYQQGERVNGLVQGQAQSEKPKIAFLFTGQGSQDMDMGRELYETQPLFREMMVQCDQILQSYLEIPLLELLYGENKEENKKLLSQTKYTQPALFAIEYALAKLWQSWGIEPTAVIGHSAGEYAAACVAGVFSLADGLKLIAERGRLVQALPPNGKMVTVRADEKQL
;
A
#
# COMPACT_ATOMS: atom_id res chain seq x y z
N GLU A 1 22.58 -24.14 -2.94
CA GLU A 1 22.23 -23.31 -4.12
C GLU A 1 21.22 -22.26 -3.70
N GLY A 2 21.05 -21.15 -4.44
CA GLY A 2 20.10 -20.10 -4.06
C GLY A 2 19.85 -19.09 -5.18
N CYS A 3 18.76 -18.33 -5.02
CA CYS A 3 18.40 -17.20 -5.87
C CYS A 3 17.94 -16.05 -4.96
N GLY A 4 18.38 -14.84 -5.28
CA GLY A 4 18.01 -13.63 -4.53
C GLY A 4 17.84 -12.47 -5.48
N MET A 5 16.90 -11.58 -5.18
CA MET A 5 16.61 -10.40 -5.99
C MET A 5 16.39 -9.21 -5.06
N VAL A 6 16.84 -8.05 -5.52
CA VAL A 6 16.51 -6.75 -4.93
C VAL A 6 15.97 -5.85 -6.02
N ILE A 7 15.07 -4.94 -5.66
CA ILE A 7 14.58 -3.90 -6.56
C ILE A 7 15.32 -2.61 -6.20
N LEU A 8 16.01 -2.02 -7.18
CA LEU A 8 16.79 -0.81 -6.99
C LEU A 8 16.11 0.36 -7.70
N LYS A 9 16.17 1.51 -7.04
CA LYS A 9 15.70 2.78 -7.56
C LYS A 9 16.63 3.89 -7.09
N ARG A 10 16.74 4.98 -7.85
CA ARG A 10 17.45 6.16 -7.34
C ARG A 10 16.70 6.68 -6.11
N PHE A 11 17.45 7.09 -5.09
CA PHE A 11 16.88 7.57 -3.83
C PHE A 11 15.82 8.67 -4.05
N SER A 12 16.09 9.64 -4.93
CA SER A 12 15.15 10.71 -5.26
C SER A 12 13.83 10.22 -5.88
N ASP A 13 13.87 9.19 -6.72
CA ASP A 13 12.66 8.63 -7.32
C ASP A 13 11.90 7.75 -6.31
N ALA A 14 12.58 7.10 -5.37
CA ALA A 14 11.94 6.34 -4.29
C ALA A 14 11.17 7.28 -3.35
N ILE A 15 11.77 8.40 -2.98
CA ILE A 15 11.10 9.45 -2.19
C ILE A 15 9.92 10.05 -2.95
N ARG A 16 10.11 10.41 -4.23
CA ARG A 16 9.04 10.99 -5.06
C ARG A 16 7.82 10.08 -5.15
N ASP A 17 8.04 8.78 -5.31
CA ASP A 17 6.96 7.83 -5.53
C ASP A 17 6.44 7.22 -4.20
N GLY A 18 6.99 7.63 -3.05
CA GLY A 18 6.55 7.19 -1.72
C GLY A 18 6.88 5.74 -1.39
N ASP A 19 7.97 5.20 -1.96
CA ASP A 19 8.38 3.81 -1.73
C ASP A 19 8.90 3.58 -0.30
N ASN A 20 8.70 2.37 0.23
CA ASN A 20 9.37 1.95 1.45
C ASN A 20 10.86 1.63 1.17
N ILE A 21 11.75 2.50 1.62
CA ILE A 21 13.19 2.36 1.42
C ILE A 21 13.77 1.46 2.51
N MET A 22 14.32 0.31 2.12
CA MET A 22 14.89 -0.65 3.09
C MET A 22 16.35 -0.35 3.47
N ALA A 23 17.13 0.20 2.54
CA ALA A 23 18.53 0.59 2.74
C ALA A 23 19.00 1.45 1.55
N LEU A 24 20.18 2.07 1.67
CA LEU A 24 20.82 2.82 0.59
C LEU A 24 22.14 2.15 0.19
N ILE A 25 22.36 1.95 -1.11
CA ILE A 25 23.70 1.63 -1.64
C ILE A 25 24.41 2.95 -1.92
N ARG A 26 25.34 3.31 -1.04
CA ARG A 26 26.07 4.59 -1.09
C ARG A 26 27.20 4.60 -2.11
N GLY A 27 27.77 3.43 -2.38
CA GLY A 27 28.84 3.29 -3.34
C GLY A 27 29.15 1.82 -3.63
N SER A 28 29.74 1.59 -4.79
CA SER A 28 30.27 0.30 -5.20
C SER A 28 31.50 0.50 -6.06
N ALA A 29 32.32 -0.55 -6.15
CA ALA A 29 33.37 -0.64 -7.15
C ALA A 29 33.66 -2.10 -7.46
N THR A 30 34.35 -2.31 -8.58
CA THR A 30 34.90 -3.60 -8.97
C THR A 30 36.36 -3.42 -9.37
N ASN A 31 37.20 -4.43 -9.10
CA ASN A 31 38.56 -4.49 -9.62
C ASN A 31 38.98 -5.95 -9.86
N HIS A 32 40.27 -6.17 -10.16
CA HIS A 32 40.81 -7.50 -10.39
C HIS A 32 42.11 -7.73 -9.62
N ASP A 33 42.35 -8.96 -9.18
CA ASP A 33 43.56 -9.40 -8.49
C ASP A 33 44.85 -9.26 -9.33
N GLY A 34 44.71 -9.03 -10.64
CA GLY A 34 45.82 -8.93 -11.59
C GLY A 34 46.76 -10.14 -11.53
N ARG A 35 48.06 -9.86 -11.48
CA ARG A 35 49.12 -10.87 -11.38
C ARG A 35 49.30 -11.30 -9.91
N SER A 36 48.48 -12.24 -9.45
CA SER A 36 48.58 -12.87 -8.13
C SER A 36 49.45 -14.14 -8.15
N ASN A 37 49.55 -14.83 -7.01
CA ASN A 37 50.33 -16.07 -6.83
C ASN A 37 49.72 -17.32 -7.51
N GLY A 38 48.68 -17.13 -8.32
CA GLY A 38 47.99 -18.18 -9.06
C GLY A 38 46.62 -17.69 -9.51
N LEU A 39 46.07 -18.27 -10.58
CA LEU A 39 44.80 -17.80 -11.18
C LEU A 39 43.65 -17.69 -10.16
N THR A 40 43.62 -18.60 -9.17
CA THR A 40 42.58 -18.67 -8.14
C THR A 40 43.02 -18.14 -6.77
N ALA A 41 44.26 -17.63 -6.67
CA ALA A 41 44.81 -17.12 -5.42
C ALA A 41 44.39 -15.66 -5.21
N PRO A 42 43.75 -15.32 -4.08
CA PRO A 42 43.29 -13.96 -3.82
C PRO A 42 44.46 -12.99 -3.60
N ASN A 43 44.23 -11.69 -3.83
CA ASN A 43 45.25 -10.65 -3.67
C ASN A 43 44.82 -9.57 -2.65
N GLY A 44 45.46 -9.57 -1.48
CA GLY A 44 45.16 -8.60 -0.41
C GLY A 44 45.34 -7.14 -0.83
N LEU A 45 46.36 -6.82 -1.64
CA LEU A 45 46.57 -5.45 -2.12
C LEU A 45 45.45 -4.99 -3.07
N ALA A 46 44.91 -5.92 -3.87
CA ALA A 46 43.76 -5.64 -4.72
C ALA A 46 42.50 -5.40 -3.88
N GLN A 47 42.28 -6.19 -2.82
CA GLN A 47 41.18 -5.99 -1.88
C GLN A 47 41.32 -4.65 -1.12
N GLU A 48 42.53 -4.27 -0.67
CA GLU A 48 42.77 -2.98 -0.05
C GLU A 48 42.47 -1.81 -0.99
N ALA A 49 42.94 -1.88 -2.24
CA ALA A 49 42.69 -0.87 -3.25
C ALA A 49 41.20 -0.72 -3.55
N LEU A 50 40.47 -1.85 -3.64
CA LEU A 50 39.03 -1.88 -3.83
C LEU A 50 38.30 -1.18 -2.68
N LEU A 51 38.61 -1.53 -1.44
CA LEU A 51 38.01 -0.91 -0.25
C LEU A 51 38.21 0.61 -0.24
N ARG A 52 39.43 1.08 -0.54
CA ARG A 52 39.74 2.53 -0.62
C ARG A 52 38.95 3.22 -1.74
N GLN A 53 38.80 2.57 -2.89
CA GLN A 53 38.02 3.10 -4.01
C GLN A 53 36.54 3.24 -3.64
N VAL A 54 35.93 2.24 -3.00
CA VAL A 54 34.52 2.33 -2.59
C VAL A 54 34.30 3.41 -1.54
N LEU A 55 35.19 3.54 -0.56
CA LEU A 55 35.12 4.61 0.44
C LEU A 55 35.19 6.00 -0.21
N ALA A 56 36.07 6.18 -1.20
CA ALA A 56 36.16 7.42 -1.97
C ALA A 56 34.88 7.69 -2.79
N ASN A 57 34.35 6.68 -3.49
CA ASN A 57 33.11 6.79 -4.27
C ASN A 57 31.90 7.17 -3.40
N ALA A 58 31.83 6.63 -2.18
CA ALA A 58 30.74 6.87 -1.24
C ALA A 58 30.93 8.14 -0.37
N ALA A 59 32.12 8.76 -0.42
CA ALA A 59 32.56 9.83 0.48
C ALA A 59 32.41 9.46 1.98
N VAL A 60 32.79 8.22 2.33
CA VAL A 60 32.69 7.68 3.71
C VAL A 60 34.09 7.44 4.28
N LYS A 61 34.30 7.78 5.54
CA LYS A 61 35.55 7.51 6.25
C LYS A 61 35.62 6.06 6.74
N PRO A 62 36.81 5.42 6.77
CA PRO A 62 36.94 4.03 7.16
C PRO A 62 36.36 3.68 8.54
N ASN A 63 36.56 4.56 9.54
CA ASN A 63 36.08 4.34 10.91
C ASN A 63 34.56 4.54 11.07
N GLN A 64 33.86 5.00 10.04
CA GLN A 64 32.39 5.07 10.02
C GLN A 64 31.73 3.75 9.63
N ILE A 65 32.47 2.74 9.15
CA ILE A 65 31.90 1.42 8.83
C ILE A 65 31.93 0.56 10.08
N GLN A 66 30.76 0.10 10.56
CA GLN A 66 30.69 -0.73 11.77
C GLN A 66 30.71 -2.22 11.48
N TYR A 67 30.18 -2.63 10.33
CA TYR A 67 30.07 -4.03 9.96
C TYR A 67 30.63 -4.31 8.57
N VAL A 68 31.26 -5.46 8.36
CA VAL A 68 31.51 -6.00 7.02
C VAL A 68 30.99 -7.42 6.93
N GLU A 69 30.07 -7.61 6.00
CA GLU A 69 29.70 -8.92 5.48
C GLU A 69 30.77 -9.34 4.47
N THR A 70 31.66 -10.22 4.93
CA THR A 70 32.85 -10.67 4.23
C THR A 70 32.54 -11.65 3.09
N HIS A 71 33.48 -11.81 2.17
CA HIS A 71 33.47 -12.94 1.25
C HIS A 71 33.58 -14.25 2.03
N GLY A 72 34.48 -14.35 3.01
CA GLY A 72 34.41 -15.29 4.14
C GLY A 72 34.04 -16.72 3.74
N THR A 73 34.85 -17.35 2.90
CA THR A 73 34.60 -18.71 2.37
C THR A 73 35.11 -19.83 3.27
N GLY A 74 35.74 -19.51 4.40
CA GLY A 74 36.27 -20.51 5.33
C GLY A 74 37.55 -21.16 4.81
N THR A 75 38.34 -20.43 4.01
CA THR A 75 39.54 -21.00 3.37
C THR A 75 40.79 -20.62 4.16
N SER A 76 41.69 -21.59 4.34
CA SER A 76 42.93 -21.40 5.12
C SER A 76 43.80 -20.23 4.60
N LEU A 77 43.82 -20.00 3.29
CA LEU A 77 44.56 -18.91 2.66
C LEU A 77 43.75 -17.61 2.54
N GLY A 78 42.47 -17.71 2.14
CA GLY A 78 41.66 -16.54 1.81
C GLY A 78 41.23 -15.73 3.03
N ASP A 79 40.84 -16.40 4.12
CA ASP A 79 40.33 -15.70 5.30
C ASP A 79 41.39 -14.78 5.94
N PRO A 80 42.67 -15.20 6.11
CA PRO A 80 43.69 -14.28 6.58
C PRO A 80 43.94 -13.10 5.65
N ILE A 81 43.91 -13.32 4.33
CA ILE A 81 44.11 -12.25 3.35
C ILE A 81 43.01 -11.19 3.45
N GLU A 82 41.75 -11.63 3.54
CA GLU A 82 40.60 -10.73 3.64
C GLU A 82 40.60 -9.95 4.97
N VAL A 83 40.80 -10.62 6.10
CA VAL A 83 40.79 -9.96 7.41
C VAL A 83 41.93 -8.96 7.55
N LEU A 84 43.12 -9.26 7.02
CA LEU A 84 44.25 -8.34 7.02
C LEU A 84 44.00 -7.11 6.13
N ALA A 85 43.41 -7.30 4.94
CA ALA A 85 43.04 -6.18 4.06
C ALA A 85 42.01 -5.26 4.73
N LEU A 86 40.98 -5.85 5.39
CA LEU A 86 39.99 -5.09 6.16
C LEU A 86 40.63 -4.33 7.31
N ALA A 87 41.50 -4.96 8.11
CA ALA A 87 42.17 -4.30 9.21
C ALA A 87 43.05 -3.13 8.72
N LYS A 88 43.73 -3.30 7.58
CA LYS A 88 44.62 -2.28 7.02
C LYS A 88 43.88 -1.04 6.53
N VAL A 89 42.67 -1.20 5.99
CA VAL A 89 41.87 -0.09 5.45
C VAL A 89 40.90 0.47 6.49
N LEU A 90 40.11 -0.40 7.13
CA LEU A 90 38.99 -0.04 7.99
C LEU A 90 39.34 -0.03 9.48
N GLY A 91 40.47 -0.62 9.88
CA GLY A 91 40.93 -0.72 11.27
C GLY A 91 41.62 0.53 11.82
N GLN A 92 41.93 1.52 10.97
CA GLN A 92 42.63 2.74 11.40
C GLN A 92 41.69 3.66 12.19
N GLU A 93 42.23 4.31 13.24
CA GLU A 93 41.52 5.35 14.01
C GLU A 93 40.15 4.91 14.59
N ARG A 94 40.06 3.64 15.00
CA ARG A 94 38.85 3.07 15.58
C ARG A 94 38.87 3.13 17.11
N THR A 95 37.76 3.59 17.69
CA THR A 95 37.47 3.48 19.13
C THR A 95 36.66 2.23 19.46
N THR A 96 35.87 1.73 18.49
CA THR A 96 35.13 0.47 18.57
C THR A 96 35.61 -0.50 17.48
N PRO A 97 35.74 -1.80 17.78
CA PRO A 97 36.20 -2.78 16.81
C PRO A 97 35.26 -2.85 15.60
N LEU A 98 35.81 -3.13 14.42
CA LEU A 98 35.03 -3.49 13.24
C LEU A 98 34.44 -4.89 13.45
N MET A 99 33.13 -5.01 13.31
CA MET A 99 32.47 -6.30 13.32
C MET A 99 32.54 -6.92 11.93
N ILE A 100 32.86 -8.21 11.83
CA ILE A 100 32.85 -8.93 10.56
C ILE A 100 32.07 -10.23 10.67
N GLY A 101 31.43 -10.66 9.57
CA GLY A 101 30.84 -11.99 9.50
C GLY A 101 30.58 -12.46 8.07
N SER A 102 29.95 -13.63 7.91
CA SER A 102 29.62 -14.21 6.60
C SER A 102 28.32 -15.00 6.70
N VAL A 103 27.38 -14.78 5.79
CA VAL A 103 26.14 -15.57 5.64
C VAL A 103 26.44 -17.01 5.25
N LYS A 104 27.64 -17.30 4.74
CA LYS A 104 28.04 -18.63 4.29
C LYS A 104 28.14 -19.63 5.45
N THR A 105 28.26 -19.16 6.69
CA THR A 105 28.16 -20.05 7.85
C THR A 105 26.76 -20.60 8.07
N ASN A 106 25.72 -19.98 7.49
CA ASN A 106 24.33 -20.40 7.63
C ASN A 106 23.83 -21.13 6.39
N LEU A 107 24.20 -20.64 5.19
CA LEU A 107 23.64 -21.09 3.92
C LEU A 107 24.66 -21.80 3.00
N GLY A 108 25.93 -21.87 3.41
CA GLY A 108 27.02 -22.29 2.54
C GLY A 108 27.33 -21.28 1.44
N HIS A 109 28.22 -21.66 0.51
CA HIS A 109 28.56 -20.81 -0.63
C HIS A 109 27.54 -20.98 -1.77
N LEU A 110 26.69 -19.97 -1.98
CA LEU A 110 25.63 -19.98 -3.00
C LEU A 110 26.11 -19.62 -4.42
N SER A 111 27.40 -19.84 -4.72
CA SER A 111 28.05 -19.46 -5.98
C SER A 111 27.67 -18.06 -6.49
N SER A 112 27.00 -17.97 -7.64
CA SER A 112 26.55 -16.70 -8.26
C SER A 112 25.58 -15.89 -7.39
N ALA A 113 24.87 -16.54 -6.46
CA ALA A 113 23.94 -15.87 -5.55
C ALA A 113 24.60 -15.48 -4.20
N ALA A 114 25.90 -15.72 -4.00
CA ALA A 114 26.56 -15.44 -2.73
C ALA A 114 26.53 -13.95 -2.36
N GLY A 115 26.85 -13.06 -3.31
CA GLY A 115 26.87 -11.61 -3.05
C GLY A 115 25.48 -11.04 -2.74
N ILE A 116 24.43 -11.50 -3.44
CA ILE A 116 23.07 -11.02 -3.18
C ILE A 116 22.53 -11.53 -1.84
N ALA A 117 22.87 -12.75 -1.42
CA ALA A 117 22.51 -13.26 -0.09
C ALA A 117 23.19 -12.44 1.02
N SER A 118 24.45 -12.09 0.85
CA SER A 118 25.19 -11.20 1.75
C SER A 118 24.56 -9.80 1.84
N LEU A 119 24.14 -9.21 0.70
CA LEU A 119 23.43 -7.94 0.70
C LEU A 119 22.08 -8.04 1.43
N ILE A 120 21.29 -9.09 1.17
CA ILE A 120 20.00 -9.31 1.84
C ILE A 120 20.18 -9.43 3.35
N LYS A 121 21.18 -10.19 3.82
CA LYS A 121 21.52 -10.29 5.25
C LYS A 121 21.79 -8.90 5.84
N VAL A 122 22.65 -8.11 5.20
CA VAL A 122 22.98 -6.75 5.68
C VAL A 122 21.75 -5.87 5.76
N VAL A 123 20.89 -5.86 4.72
CA VAL A 123 19.67 -5.05 4.72
C VAL A 123 18.72 -5.47 5.85
N LEU A 124 18.52 -6.78 6.06
CA LEU A 124 17.70 -7.28 7.16
C LEU A 124 18.28 -6.92 8.53
N SER A 125 19.60 -7.01 8.69
CA SER A 125 20.30 -6.61 9.91
C SER A 125 20.18 -5.10 10.21
N LEU A 126 20.21 -4.26 9.18
CA LEU A 126 19.96 -2.81 9.32
C LEU A 126 18.51 -2.55 9.77
N GLN A 127 17.54 -3.23 9.15
CA GLN A 127 16.11 -3.10 9.50
C GLN A 127 15.78 -3.58 10.91
N GLN A 128 16.47 -4.62 11.39
CA GLN A 128 16.32 -5.14 12.76
C GLN A 128 17.26 -4.45 13.77
N THR A 129 18.15 -3.55 13.32
CA THR A 129 19.18 -2.90 14.14
C THR A 129 20.07 -3.89 14.93
N GLU A 130 20.32 -5.08 14.36
CA GLU A 130 21.04 -6.18 15.01
C GLU A 130 21.94 -6.93 14.02
N ILE A 131 23.15 -7.28 14.47
CA ILE A 131 24.08 -8.14 13.74
C ILE A 131 23.91 -9.59 14.23
N PRO A 132 23.53 -10.53 13.35
CA PRO A 132 23.30 -11.93 13.73
C PRO A 132 24.62 -12.65 14.02
N PRO A 133 24.58 -13.73 14.83
CA PRO A 133 25.76 -14.51 15.18
C PRO A 133 26.38 -15.21 13.98
N HIS A 134 27.71 -15.23 13.93
CA HIS A 134 28.54 -16.01 13.04
C HIS A 134 28.66 -17.44 13.57
N LEU A 135 28.27 -18.43 12.76
CA LEU A 135 28.25 -19.82 13.20
C LEU A 135 29.63 -20.48 13.06
N HIS A 136 29.79 -21.62 13.75
CA HIS A 136 30.95 -22.52 13.63
C HIS A 136 32.32 -21.92 14.00
N LEU A 137 32.36 -20.76 14.64
CA LEU A 137 33.60 -20.17 15.16
C LEU A 137 33.89 -20.71 16.57
N THR A 138 34.58 -21.84 16.66
CA THR A 138 35.04 -22.41 17.95
C THR A 138 36.45 -21.95 18.31
N GLU A 139 37.38 -22.03 17.36
CA GLU A 139 38.76 -21.58 17.51
C GLU A 139 39.08 -20.56 16.40
N PRO A 140 39.51 -19.33 16.73
CA PRO A 140 39.90 -18.35 15.72
C PRO A 140 41.10 -18.82 14.90
N ASN A 141 41.10 -18.54 13.59
CA ASN A 141 42.20 -18.95 12.70
C ASN A 141 43.55 -18.36 13.20
N PRO A 142 44.57 -19.20 13.49
CA PRO A 142 45.83 -18.75 14.09
C PRO A 142 46.71 -17.94 13.12
N HIS A 143 46.42 -17.97 11.83
CA HIS A 143 47.11 -17.15 10.83
C HIS A 143 46.64 -15.67 10.84
N ILE A 144 45.62 -15.36 11.64
CA ILE A 144 45.13 -14.00 11.83
C ILE A 144 45.56 -13.52 13.22
N PRO A 145 46.28 -12.39 13.33
CA PRO A 145 46.75 -11.88 14.62
C PRO A 145 45.62 -11.13 15.35
N TRP A 146 44.54 -11.81 15.75
CA TRP A 146 43.31 -11.23 16.30
C TRP A 146 43.53 -10.23 17.44
N ASP A 147 44.49 -10.49 18.33
CA ASP A 147 44.81 -9.59 19.46
C ASP A 147 45.42 -8.26 19.04
N LYS A 148 45.92 -8.16 17.79
CA LYS A 148 46.55 -6.96 17.22
C LYS A 148 45.63 -6.21 16.27
N LEU A 149 44.47 -6.77 15.92
CA LEU A 149 43.54 -6.17 14.96
C LEU A 149 42.31 -5.63 15.69
N PRO A 150 41.83 -4.42 15.36
CA PRO A 150 40.59 -3.87 15.92
C PRO A 150 39.38 -4.49 15.20
N ILE A 151 39.31 -5.82 15.17
CA ILE A 151 38.29 -6.63 14.49
C ILE A 151 37.71 -7.63 15.50
N ARG A 152 36.40 -7.84 15.40
CA ARG A 152 35.66 -8.85 16.16
C ARG A 152 34.70 -9.61 15.26
N VAL A 153 34.49 -10.88 15.56
CA VAL A 153 33.49 -11.73 14.91
C VAL A 153 32.37 -11.94 15.94
N PRO A 154 31.13 -11.50 15.68
CA PRO A 154 30.04 -11.65 16.65
C PRO A 154 29.59 -13.12 16.66
N THR A 155 29.67 -13.79 17.81
CA THR A 155 29.19 -15.17 18.01
C THR A 155 27.81 -15.22 18.69
N GLU A 156 27.28 -14.06 19.09
CA GLU A 156 25.97 -13.88 19.70
C GLU A 156 25.24 -12.72 18.98
N PRO A 157 23.89 -12.67 19.02
CA PRO A 157 23.13 -11.52 18.54
C PRO A 157 23.66 -10.23 19.16
N THR A 158 24.11 -9.30 18.32
CA THR A 158 24.80 -8.09 18.77
C THR A 158 24.04 -6.85 18.31
N PRO A 159 23.59 -5.96 19.22
CA PRO A 159 22.97 -4.70 18.83
C PRO A 159 23.88 -3.91 17.89
N TRP A 160 23.34 -3.50 16.74
CA TRP A 160 24.11 -2.74 15.77
C TRP A 160 24.12 -1.28 16.21
N THR A 161 25.24 -0.79 16.73
CA THR A 161 25.38 0.63 17.13
C THR A 161 26.00 1.47 16.00
N GLY A 162 25.58 2.73 15.86
CA GLY A 162 26.07 3.66 14.82
C GLY A 162 24.98 4.61 14.36
N GLU A 163 25.36 5.83 13.99
CA GLU A 163 24.44 6.86 13.45
C GLU A 163 25.16 7.68 12.35
N PRO A 164 24.89 7.43 11.05
CA PRO A 164 24.09 6.32 10.53
C PRO A 164 24.82 4.96 10.64
N ARG A 165 24.07 3.85 10.64
CA ARG A 165 24.62 2.48 10.52
C ARG A 165 25.10 2.21 9.09
N LEU A 166 26.36 1.79 8.98
CA LEU A 166 27.06 1.56 7.71
C LEU A 166 27.72 0.18 7.67
N ALA A 167 27.58 -0.48 6.53
CA ALA A 167 28.12 -1.81 6.30
C ALA A 167 28.86 -1.93 4.96
N GLY A 168 29.93 -2.72 4.95
CA GLY A 168 30.54 -3.22 3.72
C GLY A 168 29.99 -4.59 3.33
N VAL A 169 29.90 -4.89 2.03
CA VAL A 169 29.60 -6.23 1.51
C VAL A 169 30.67 -6.61 0.49
N SER A 170 31.43 -7.67 0.77
CA SER A 170 32.53 -8.14 -0.09
C SER A 170 32.16 -9.42 -0.84
N SER A 171 32.58 -9.51 -2.10
CA SER A 171 32.52 -10.75 -2.88
C SER A 171 33.72 -10.84 -3.82
N PHE A 172 34.53 -11.90 -3.66
CA PHE A 172 35.76 -12.10 -4.42
C PHE A 172 35.62 -13.35 -5.29
N GLY A 173 35.60 -13.15 -6.61
CA GLY A 173 35.42 -14.24 -7.56
C GLY A 173 36.70 -15.05 -7.73
N MET A 174 36.57 -16.37 -7.89
CA MET A 174 37.71 -17.27 -8.12
C MET A 174 38.51 -16.91 -9.39
N SER A 175 37.94 -16.18 -10.35
CA SER A 175 38.66 -15.66 -11.52
C SER A 175 39.53 -14.43 -11.23
N GLY A 176 39.50 -13.91 -10.00
CA GLY A 176 40.21 -12.72 -9.56
C GLY A 176 39.40 -11.41 -9.62
N THR A 177 38.15 -11.43 -10.09
CA THR A 177 37.28 -10.23 -10.09
C THR A 177 36.69 -9.99 -8.70
N ASN A 178 36.92 -8.81 -8.14
CA ASN A 178 36.47 -8.44 -6.81
C ASN A 178 35.38 -7.38 -6.87
N VAL A 179 34.43 -7.44 -5.93
CA VAL A 179 33.35 -6.47 -5.77
C VAL A 179 33.22 -6.10 -4.29
N HIS A 180 33.02 -4.82 -4.02
CA HIS A 180 32.67 -4.34 -2.69
C HIS A 180 31.54 -3.30 -2.79
N LEU A 181 30.56 -3.39 -1.89
CA LEU A 181 29.44 -2.46 -1.76
C LEU A 181 29.48 -1.78 -0.40
N LEU A 182 29.04 -0.53 -0.35
CA LEU A 182 28.82 0.20 0.90
C LEU A 182 27.32 0.49 1.04
N VAL A 183 26.74 -0.03 2.12
CA VAL A 183 25.31 -0.01 2.42
C VAL A 183 25.07 0.80 3.68
N GLU A 184 24.07 1.67 3.64
CA GLU A 184 23.65 2.54 4.74
C GLU A 184 22.21 2.22 5.13
N GLU A 185 21.88 2.38 6.41
CA GLU A 185 20.48 2.30 6.86
C GLU A 185 19.59 3.30 6.11
N ALA A 186 18.33 2.94 5.93
CA ALA A 186 17.37 3.87 5.34
C ALA A 186 17.21 5.11 6.25
N PRO A 187 17.03 6.31 5.68
CA PRO A 187 16.70 7.49 6.48
C PRO A 187 15.44 7.20 7.31
N VAL A 188 15.42 7.67 8.56
CA VAL A 188 14.21 7.61 9.39
C VAL A 188 13.11 8.37 8.67
N SER A 189 12.19 7.64 8.05
CA SER A 189 11.00 8.23 7.44
C SER A 189 10.17 8.80 8.58
N GLN A 190 10.01 10.12 8.62
CA GLN A 190 8.98 10.69 9.49
C GLN A 190 7.64 10.20 8.95
N PRO A 191 6.87 9.42 9.73
CA PRO A 191 5.57 8.96 9.27
C PRO A 191 4.77 10.22 8.91
N ALA A 192 4.28 10.27 7.66
CA ALA A 192 3.37 11.32 7.25
C ALA A 192 2.23 11.41 8.28
N PRO A 193 1.68 12.61 8.54
CA PRO A 193 0.55 12.76 9.45
C PRO A 193 -0.54 11.77 9.04
N ARG A 194 -0.85 10.80 9.90
CA ARG A 194 -1.89 9.81 9.61
C ARG A 194 -3.21 10.56 9.55
N VAL A 195 -3.79 10.62 8.35
CA VAL A 195 -5.19 11.02 8.21
C VAL A 195 -6.00 9.79 8.55
N GLU A 196 -6.59 9.75 9.74
CA GLU A 196 -7.52 8.68 10.08
C GLU A 196 -8.66 8.65 9.08
N SER A 197 -8.89 7.47 8.49
CA SER A 197 -10.07 7.24 7.67
C SER A 197 -11.30 7.38 8.54
N LYS A 198 -12.14 8.38 8.27
CA LYS A 198 -13.46 8.52 8.90
C LYS A 198 -14.50 7.53 8.35
N ARG A 199 -14.12 6.70 7.37
CA ARG A 199 -15.01 5.71 6.77
C ARG A 199 -15.09 4.49 7.70
N PRO A 200 -16.28 4.08 8.14
CA PRO A 200 -16.44 2.95 9.07
C PRO A 200 -16.17 1.62 8.38
N THR A 201 -16.59 1.48 7.12
CA THR A 201 -16.46 0.24 6.36
C THR A 201 -15.32 0.26 5.36
N HIS A 202 -14.58 -0.85 5.33
CA HIS A 202 -13.49 -1.10 4.40
C HIS A 202 -13.84 -2.23 3.42
N MET A 203 -13.21 -2.18 2.24
CA MET A 203 -13.37 -3.20 1.21
C MET A 203 -12.00 -3.76 0.84
N LEU A 204 -11.78 -5.04 1.10
CA LEU A 204 -10.61 -5.78 0.64
C LEU A 204 -10.96 -6.52 -0.65
N THR A 205 -10.19 -6.27 -1.71
CA THR A 205 -10.31 -7.02 -2.98
C THR A 205 -9.15 -7.99 -3.14
N LEU A 206 -9.48 -9.23 -3.49
CA LEU A 206 -8.56 -10.32 -3.75
C LEU A 206 -8.79 -10.84 -5.16
N SER A 207 -7.72 -11.29 -5.82
CA SER A 207 -7.84 -11.89 -7.15
C SER A 207 -6.81 -12.98 -7.41
N GLY A 208 -7.17 -13.91 -8.27
CA GLY A 208 -6.31 -14.99 -8.75
C GLY A 208 -6.53 -15.28 -10.24
N LYS A 209 -5.48 -15.78 -10.92
CA LYS A 209 -5.59 -16.26 -12.31
C LYS A 209 -6.44 -17.52 -12.46
N THR A 210 -6.65 -18.22 -11.35
CA THR A 210 -7.49 -19.42 -11.24
C THR A 210 -8.24 -19.34 -9.91
N GLU A 211 -9.31 -20.13 -9.77
CA GLU A 211 -10.05 -20.28 -8.51
C GLU A 211 -9.14 -20.75 -7.37
N GLN A 212 -8.27 -21.73 -7.64
CA GLN A 212 -7.29 -22.21 -6.65
C GLN A 212 -6.34 -21.10 -6.21
N ALA A 213 -5.82 -20.29 -7.13
CA ALA A 213 -4.92 -19.19 -6.79
C ALA A 213 -5.62 -18.12 -5.93
N LEU A 214 -6.92 -17.88 -6.16
CA LEU A 214 -7.72 -17.00 -5.31
C LEU A 214 -7.91 -17.62 -3.92
N ALA A 215 -8.24 -18.91 -3.82
CA ALA A 215 -8.36 -19.60 -2.54
C ALA A 215 -7.04 -19.60 -1.75
N ASP A 216 -5.90 -19.83 -2.40
CA ASP A 216 -4.59 -19.74 -1.76
C ASP A 216 -4.30 -18.31 -1.27
N GLN A 217 -4.73 -17.29 -2.02
CA GLN A 217 -4.57 -15.90 -1.62
C GLN A 217 -5.45 -15.56 -0.40
N VAL A 218 -6.68 -16.09 -0.34
CA VAL A 218 -7.56 -15.95 0.82
C VAL A 218 -6.92 -16.55 2.06
N ASN A 219 -6.38 -17.77 1.98
CA ASN A 219 -5.71 -18.42 3.11
C ASN A 219 -4.52 -17.59 3.63
N LYS A 220 -3.72 -17.01 2.74
CA LYS A 220 -2.62 -16.11 3.15
C LYS A 220 -3.11 -14.88 3.93
N TYR A 221 -4.27 -14.33 3.57
CA TYR A 221 -4.85 -13.20 4.33
C TYR A 221 -5.43 -13.64 5.67
N ILE A 222 -6.03 -14.83 5.75
CA ILE A 222 -6.47 -15.43 7.03
C ILE A 222 -5.27 -15.59 7.96
N ASP A 223 -4.17 -16.19 7.48
CA ASP A 223 -2.94 -16.37 8.24
C ASP A 223 -2.33 -15.03 8.67
N TYR A 224 -2.29 -14.06 7.75
CA TYR A 224 -1.80 -12.72 8.03
C TYR A 224 -2.61 -12.03 9.13
N PHE A 225 -3.94 -12.05 9.07
CA PHE A 225 -4.78 -11.45 10.09
C PHE A 225 -4.67 -12.18 11.43
N SER A 226 -4.49 -13.51 11.42
CA SER A 226 -4.22 -14.26 12.64
C SER A 226 -2.89 -13.87 13.31
N GLN A 227 -1.86 -13.55 12.53
CA GLN A 227 -0.55 -13.11 13.03
C GLN A 227 -0.51 -11.63 13.41
N HIS A 228 -1.42 -10.82 12.83
CA HIS A 228 -1.45 -9.38 13.00
C HIS A 228 -2.86 -8.85 13.31
N PRO A 229 -3.49 -9.26 14.44
CA PRO A 229 -4.87 -8.88 14.76
C PRO A 229 -5.07 -7.37 14.98
N ALA A 230 -4.00 -6.64 15.32
CA ALA A 230 -4.02 -5.19 15.55
C ALA A 230 -3.58 -4.37 14.31
N VAL A 231 -3.50 -4.99 13.13
CA VAL A 231 -3.14 -4.27 11.90
C VAL A 231 -4.19 -3.21 11.56
N ASN A 232 -3.77 -2.07 11.01
CA ASN A 232 -4.70 -1.09 10.49
C ASN A 232 -5.39 -1.64 9.23
N LEU A 233 -6.70 -1.89 9.34
CA LEU A 233 -7.48 -2.48 8.25
C LEU A 233 -7.54 -1.60 6.99
N ALA A 234 -7.58 -0.28 7.16
CA ALA A 234 -7.60 0.67 6.05
C ALA A 234 -6.31 0.57 5.22
N ASP A 235 -5.16 0.48 5.88
CA ASP A 235 -3.85 0.33 5.22
C ASP A 235 -3.75 -1.01 4.46
N VAL A 236 -4.29 -2.09 5.03
CA VAL A 236 -4.34 -3.41 4.38
C VAL A 236 -5.23 -3.36 3.14
N CYS A 237 -6.44 -2.83 3.25
CA CYS A 237 -7.36 -2.69 2.13
C CYS A 237 -6.79 -1.79 1.02
N TYR A 238 -6.21 -0.64 1.39
CA TYR A 238 -5.56 0.27 0.45
C TYR A 238 -4.41 -0.44 -0.29
N SER A 239 -3.51 -1.10 0.46
CA SER A 239 -2.35 -1.80 -0.10
C SER A 239 -2.77 -2.98 -0.99
N GLY A 240 -3.81 -3.71 -0.60
CA GLY A 240 -4.38 -4.80 -1.39
C GLY A 240 -5.01 -4.31 -2.69
N ASN A 241 -5.79 -3.23 -2.63
CA ASN A 241 -6.55 -2.73 -3.77
C ASN A 241 -5.69 -1.95 -4.79
N THR A 242 -4.65 -1.24 -4.32
CA THR A 242 -3.80 -0.38 -5.17
C THR A 242 -2.44 -0.99 -5.50
N GLY A 243 -1.90 -1.82 -4.61
CA GLY A 243 -0.56 -2.40 -4.71
C GLY A 243 -0.55 -3.83 -5.27
N ARG A 244 -1.66 -4.33 -5.81
CA ARG A 244 -1.76 -5.68 -6.40
C ARG A 244 -2.40 -5.63 -7.77
N VAL A 245 -2.05 -6.62 -8.59
CA VAL A 245 -2.65 -6.85 -9.91
C VAL A 245 -4.05 -7.45 -9.72
N HIS A 246 -5.01 -7.00 -10.53
CA HIS A 246 -6.40 -7.47 -10.51
C HIS A 246 -6.66 -8.53 -11.59
N PHE A 247 -6.56 -9.80 -11.22
CA PHE A 247 -6.83 -10.96 -12.09
C PHE A 247 -8.31 -11.25 -12.29
N GLU A 248 -8.63 -12.30 -13.04
CA GLU A 248 -9.97 -12.64 -13.52
C GLU A 248 -10.88 -13.17 -12.41
N HIS A 249 -10.42 -14.09 -11.57
CA HIS A 249 -11.22 -14.59 -10.45
C HIS A 249 -11.09 -13.62 -9.28
N ARG A 250 -12.20 -13.04 -8.82
CA ARG A 250 -12.21 -11.94 -7.84
C ARG A 250 -13.13 -12.22 -6.67
N LEU A 251 -12.69 -11.75 -5.51
CA LEU A 251 -13.45 -11.70 -4.28
C LEU A 251 -13.35 -10.28 -3.70
N ALA A 252 -14.47 -9.68 -3.34
CA ALA A 252 -14.54 -8.47 -2.54
C ALA A 252 -15.16 -8.82 -1.19
N VAL A 253 -14.48 -8.41 -0.12
CA VAL A 253 -14.90 -8.61 1.27
C VAL A 253 -15.06 -7.25 1.93
N PHE A 254 -16.23 -7.02 2.51
CA PHE A 254 -16.58 -5.78 3.20
C PHE A 254 -16.58 -6.02 4.71
N GLY A 255 -16.10 -5.05 5.48
CA GLY A 255 -16.22 -5.07 6.94
C GLY A 255 -15.48 -3.92 7.58
N ASP A 256 -15.72 -3.77 8.88
CA ASP A 256 -15.27 -2.62 9.66
C ASP A 256 -14.03 -2.99 10.50
N GLU A 257 -13.82 -4.29 10.72
CA GLU A 257 -12.80 -4.82 11.61
C GLU A 257 -12.04 -6.02 11.03
N VAL A 258 -10.80 -6.22 11.48
CA VAL A 258 -9.94 -7.34 11.04
C VAL A 258 -10.60 -8.70 11.32
N ALA A 259 -11.20 -8.86 12.51
CA ALA A 259 -11.85 -10.11 12.92
C ALA A 259 -13.04 -10.46 12.01
N GLU A 260 -13.85 -9.47 11.63
CA GLU A 260 -14.99 -9.65 10.75
C GLU A 260 -14.55 -10.10 9.34
N LEU A 261 -13.50 -9.47 8.78
CA LEU A 261 -12.95 -9.89 7.49
C LEU A 261 -12.38 -11.31 7.57
N GLN A 262 -11.70 -11.66 8.66
CA GLN A 262 -11.15 -13.01 8.84
C GLN A 262 -12.27 -14.06 8.88
N GLU A 263 -13.37 -13.81 9.59
CA GLU A 263 -14.53 -14.69 9.63
C GLU A 263 -15.15 -14.86 8.24
N LYS A 264 -15.37 -13.75 7.51
CA LYS A 264 -15.92 -13.78 6.15
C LYS A 264 -15.00 -14.52 5.17
N LEU A 265 -13.69 -14.34 5.26
CA LEU A 265 -12.71 -15.08 4.45
C LEU A 265 -12.72 -16.58 4.78
N ALA A 266 -12.89 -16.96 6.05
CA ALA A 266 -13.04 -18.36 6.45
C ALA A 266 -14.38 -18.98 5.97
N ALA A 267 -15.47 -18.20 5.99
CA ALA A 267 -16.76 -18.61 5.44
C ALA A 267 -16.68 -18.84 3.92
N TYR A 268 -15.95 -17.97 3.20
CA TYR A 268 -15.66 -18.16 1.77
C TYR A 268 -14.96 -19.50 1.50
N GLN A 269 -13.94 -19.86 2.29
CA GLN A 269 -13.23 -21.15 2.15
C GLN A 269 -14.13 -22.37 2.35
N GLN A 270 -15.17 -22.22 3.18
CA GLN A 270 -16.16 -23.26 3.44
C GLN A 270 -17.29 -23.29 2.40
N GLY A 271 -17.28 -22.37 1.43
CA GLY A 271 -18.34 -22.25 0.41
C GLY A 271 -19.64 -21.67 0.96
N GLU A 272 -19.60 -21.02 2.12
CA GLU A 272 -20.77 -20.44 2.77
C GLU A 272 -21.16 -19.10 2.14
N ARG A 273 -22.46 -18.80 2.16
CA ARG A 273 -22.99 -17.51 1.70
C ARG A 273 -23.19 -16.60 2.89
N VAL A 274 -22.33 -15.60 3.03
CA VAL A 274 -22.44 -14.55 4.06
C VAL A 274 -22.59 -13.17 3.42
N ASN A 275 -23.27 -12.27 4.13
CA ASN A 275 -23.42 -10.88 3.69
C ASN A 275 -22.06 -10.16 3.68
N GLY A 276 -21.85 -9.26 2.72
CA GLY A 276 -20.59 -8.54 2.58
C GLY A 276 -19.49 -9.37 1.89
N LEU A 277 -19.83 -10.46 1.22
CA LEU A 277 -18.98 -11.13 0.24
C LEU A 277 -19.57 -11.01 -1.16
N VAL A 278 -18.74 -10.59 -2.10
CA VAL A 278 -19.07 -10.57 -3.52
C VAL A 278 -17.97 -11.30 -4.27
N GLN A 279 -18.32 -12.42 -4.90
CA GLN A 279 -17.42 -13.16 -5.77
C GLN A 279 -17.85 -13.04 -7.23
N GLY A 280 -16.90 -13.09 -8.14
CA GLY A 280 -17.19 -13.07 -9.56
C GLY A 280 -15.95 -13.32 -10.41
N GLN A 281 -16.20 -13.53 -11.70
CA GLN A 281 -15.16 -13.62 -12.70
C GLN A 281 -15.25 -12.39 -13.61
N ALA A 282 -14.18 -11.61 -13.66
CA ALA A 282 -14.10 -10.45 -14.54
C ALA A 282 -14.10 -10.89 -16.01
N GLN A 283 -14.88 -10.20 -16.82
CA GLN A 283 -14.89 -10.37 -18.27
C GLN A 283 -13.78 -9.53 -18.91
N SER A 284 -13.31 -9.95 -20.09
CA SER A 284 -12.24 -9.26 -20.83
C SER A 284 -12.65 -7.86 -21.29
N GLU A 285 -13.93 -7.66 -21.62
CA GLU A 285 -14.45 -6.36 -22.04
C GLU A 285 -15.05 -5.61 -20.84
N LYS A 286 -14.78 -4.29 -20.78
CA LYS A 286 -15.42 -3.44 -19.79
C LYS A 286 -16.90 -3.29 -20.13
N PRO A 287 -17.83 -3.59 -19.19
CA PRO A 287 -19.25 -3.45 -19.45
C PRO A 287 -19.61 -1.98 -19.64
N LYS A 288 -20.61 -1.72 -20.49
CA LYS A 288 -21.27 -0.40 -20.55
C LYS A 288 -22.15 -0.26 -19.32
N ILE A 289 -22.04 0.87 -18.63
CA ILE A 289 -22.75 1.15 -17.39
C ILE A 289 -23.83 2.19 -17.67
N ALA A 290 -25.05 1.96 -17.20
CA ALA A 290 -26.12 2.95 -17.20
C ALA A 290 -26.43 3.36 -15.76
N PHE A 291 -26.55 4.66 -15.51
CA PHE A 291 -27.08 5.16 -14.23
C PHE A 291 -28.58 5.40 -14.35
N LEU A 292 -29.33 4.83 -13.39
CA LEU A 292 -30.77 4.94 -13.32
C LEU A 292 -31.14 5.83 -12.12
N PHE A 293 -31.85 6.92 -12.41
CA PHE A 293 -32.26 7.93 -11.44
C PHE A 293 -33.73 7.70 -11.06
N THR A 294 -34.02 7.64 -9.76
CA THR A 294 -35.34 7.23 -9.26
C THR A 294 -36.36 8.36 -9.37
N GLY A 295 -37.64 7.99 -9.38
CA GLY A 295 -38.73 8.95 -9.26
C GLY A 295 -39.05 9.26 -7.80
N GLN A 296 -40.13 10.00 -7.59
CA GLN A 296 -40.70 10.19 -6.25
C GLN A 296 -41.22 8.85 -5.68
N GLY A 297 -40.96 8.60 -4.41
CA GLY A 297 -41.31 7.36 -3.70
C GLY A 297 -40.14 6.67 -3.01
N SER A 298 -38.90 7.05 -3.33
CA SER A 298 -37.66 6.50 -2.74
C SER A 298 -37.16 7.28 -1.52
N GLN A 299 -37.78 8.41 -1.18
CA GLN A 299 -37.37 9.25 -0.06
C GLN A 299 -37.58 8.56 1.29
N ASP A 300 -36.62 8.72 2.19
CA ASP A 300 -36.73 8.33 3.59
C ASP A 300 -36.03 9.38 4.47
N MET A 301 -36.38 9.41 5.75
CA MET A 301 -35.68 10.22 6.74
C MET A 301 -34.23 9.73 6.88
N ASP A 302 -33.32 10.67 7.15
CA ASP A 302 -31.88 10.40 7.27
C ASP A 302 -31.25 9.75 6.00
N MET A 303 -31.90 9.81 4.83
CA MET A 303 -31.34 9.28 3.59
C MET A 303 -29.96 9.92 3.28
N GLY A 304 -28.96 9.08 3.07
CA GLY A 304 -27.58 9.51 2.82
C GLY A 304 -26.85 10.13 4.01
N ARG A 305 -27.40 10.08 5.24
CA ARG A 305 -26.78 10.71 6.43
C ARG A 305 -25.38 10.21 6.73
N GLU A 306 -25.16 8.89 6.73
CA GLU A 306 -23.84 8.32 6.97
C GLU A 306 -22.83 8.78 5.90
N LEU A 307 -23.25 8.87 4.63
CA LEU A 307 -22.41 9.39 3.55
C LEU A 307 -22.12 10.89 3.75
N TYR A 308 -23.11 11.67 4.16
CA TYR A 308 -22.91 13.08 4.53
C TYR A 308 -21.88 13.20 5.66
N GLU A 309 -21.93 12.32 6.66
CA GLU A 309 -21.04 12.34 7.81
C GLU A 309 -19.61 11.83 7.52
N THR A 310 -19.47 10.87 6.59
CA THR A 310 -18.21 10.12 6.40
C THR A 310 -17.53 10.35 5.04
N GLN A 311 -18.24 10.85 4.03
CA GLN A 311 -17.73 11.06 2.67
C GLN A 311 -17.61 12.55 2.32
N PRO A 312 -16.39 13.12 2.28
CA PRO A 312 -16.19 14.55 2.01
C PRO A 312 -16.85 15.05 0.73
N LEU A 313 -16.72 14.32 -0.39
CA LEU A 313 -17.30 14.72 -1.67
C LEU A 313 -18.83 14.71 -1.64
N PHE A 314 -19.43 13.67 -1.05
CA PHE A 314 -20.89 13.62 -0.92
C PHE A 314 -21.40 14.81 -0.09
N ARG A 315 -20.74 15.09 1.03
CA ARG A 315 -21.03 16.25 1.88
C ARG A 315 -20.92 17.57 1.11
N GLU A 316 -19.85 17.76 0.35
CA GLU A 316 -19.62 18.95 -0.47
C GLU A 316 -20.76 19.16 -1.47
N MET A 317 -21.16 18.10 -2.19
CA MET A 317 -22.28 18.17 -3.14
C MET A 317 -23.60 18.50 -2.46
N MET A 318 -23.88 17.91 -1.28
CA MET A 318 -25.09 18.21 -0.52
C MET A 318 -25.12 19.64 0.01
N VAL A 319 -23.98 20.16 0.50
CA VAL A 319 -23.84 21.57 0.93
C VAL A 319 -24.05 22.53 -0.25
N GLN A 320 -23.48 22.20 -1.42
CA GLN A 320 -23.69 23.00 -2.62
C GLN A 320 -25.16 23.01 -3.07
N CYS A 321 -25.84 21.86 -3.00
CA CYS A 321 -27.26 21.76 -3.33
C CYS A 321 -28.12 22.58 -2.36
N ASP A 322 -27.84 22.51 -1.05
CA ASP A 322 -28.52 23.30 -0.03
C ASP A 322 -28.40 24.80 -0.29
N GLN A 323 -27.17 25.29 -0.53
CA GLN A 323 -26.91 26.70 -0.83
C GLN A 323 -27.72 27.22 -2.02
N ILE A 324 -27.83 26.41 -3.09
CA ILE A 324 -28.63 26.77 -4.27
C ILE A 324 -30.13 26.78 -3.93
N LEU A 325 -30.59 25.79 -3.15
CA LEU A 325 -32.01 25.61 -2.81
C LEU A 325 -32.52 26.60 -1.76
N GLN A 326 -31.66 27.32 -1.05
CA GLN A 326 -32.06 28.36 -0.07
C GLN A 326 -32.96 29.44 -0.67
N SER A 327 -32.88 29.70 -1.98
CA SER A 327 -33.76 30.66 -2.67
C SER A 327 -35.12 30.07 -3.09
N TYR A 328 -35.30 28.76 -2.96
CA TYR A 328 -36.46 28.02 -3.46
C TYR A 328 -37.24 27.23 -2.40
N LEU A 329 -36.60 26.93 -1.25
CA LEU A 329 -37.21 26.21 -0.14
C LEU A 329 -37.33 27.11 1.10
N GLU A 330 -38.46 26.99 1.81
CA GLU A 330 -38.69 27.73 3.07
C GLU A 330 -37.79 27.20 4.21
N ILE A 331 -37.46 25.91 4.16
CA ILE A 331 -36.61 25.21 5.11
C ILE A 331 -35.37 24.74 4.35
N PRO A 332 -34.14 25.02 4.85
CA PRO A 332 -32.91 24.53 4.24
C PRO A 332 -32.94 23.02 4.04
N LEU A 333 -32.39 22.54 2.92
CA LEU A 333 -32.38 21.12 2.57
C LEU A 333 -31.69 20.28 3.66
N LEU A 334 -30.55 20.74 4.18
CA LEU A 334 -29.82 19.99 5.20
C LEU A 334 -30.57 19.95 6.54
N GLU A 335 -31.25 21.04 6.89
CA GLU A 335 -32.11 21.06 8.09
C GLU A 335 -33.30 20.11 7.91
N LEU A 336 -33.91 20.09 6.73
CA LEU A 336 -34.99 19.17 6.40
C LEU A 336 -34.54 17.71 6.51
N LEU A 337 -33.36 17.35 5.99
CA LEU A 337 -32.91 15.96 5.93
C LEU A 337 -32.28 15.47 7.24
N TYR A 338 -31.52 16.33 7.93
CA TYR A 338 -30.63 15.94 9.03
C TYR A 338 -30.85 16.74 10.33
N GLY A 339 -31.82 17.65 10.35
CA GLY A 339 -32.18 18.43 11.54
C GLY A 339 -32.79 17.59 12.67
N GLU A 340 -32.87 18.19 13.86
CA GLU A 340 -33.29 17.49 15.08
C GLU A 340 -34.78 17.16 15.11
N ASN A 341 -35.61 17.94 14.41
CA ASN A 341 -37.07 17.88 14.48
C ASN A 341 -37.67 16.82 13.51
N LYS A 342 -37.22 15.56 13.67
CA LYS A 342 -37.44 14.47 12.70
C LYS A 342 -38.90 14.22 12.31
N GLU A 343 -39.83 14.29 13.26
CA GLU A 343 -41.25 14.02 13.00
C GLU A 343 -41.91 15.08 12.12
N GLU A 344 -41.55 16.35 12.32
CA GLU A 344 -42.03 17.46 11.49
C GLU A 344 -41.37 17.41 10.11
N ASN A 345 -40.05 17.22 10.08
CA ASN A 345 -39.27 17.09 8.86
C ASN A 345 -39.75 15.93 7.98
N LYS A 346 -40.15 14.80 8.57
CA LYS A 346 -40.73 13.68 7.83
C LYS A 346 -42.03 14.04 7.13
N LYS A 347 -42.91 14.80 7.80
CA LYS A 347 -44.16 15.29 7.20
C LYS A 347 -43.86 16.27 6.07
N LEU A 348 -42.91 17.19 6.27
CA LEU A 348 -42.47 18.12 5.23
C LEU A 348 -41.85 17.39 4.04
N LEU A 349 -40.96 16.43 4.27
CA LEU A 349 -40.29 15.64 3.22
C LEU A 349 -41.28 14.84 2.38
N SER A 350 -42.46 14.49 2.91
CA SER A 350 -43.55 13.87 2.13
C SER A 350 -44.32 14.83 1.20
N GLN A 351 -44.14 16.14 1.36
CA GLN A 351 -44.71 17.14 0.47
C GLN A 351 -43.85 17.26 -0.78
N THR A 352 -44.48 17.22 -1.94
CA THR A 352 -43.82 17.17 -3.26
C THR A 352 -42.84 18.34 -3.47
N LYS A 353 -43.15 19.52 -2.90
CA LYS A 353 -42.28 20.70 -2.97
C LYS A 353 -40.90 20.49 -2.31
N TYR A 354 -40.83 19.61 -1.31
CA TYR A 354 -39.59 19.24 -0.62
C TYR A 354 -39.02 17.91 -1.12
N THR A 355 -39.86 16.94 -1.44
CA THR A 355 -39.42 15.61 -1.88
C THR A 355 -38.57 15.67 -3.15
N GLN A 356 -39.01 16.40 -4.17
CA GLN A 356 -38.34 16.36 -5.47
C GLN A 356 -36.94 17.01 -5.44
N PRO A 357 -36.74 18.19 -4.84
CA PRO A 357 -35.40 18.76 -4.67
C PRO A 357 -34.48 17.90 -3.80
N ALA A 358 -35.01 17.28 -2.74
CA ALA A 358 -34.23 16.43 -1.87
C ALA A 358 -33.73 15.17 -2.57
N LEU A 359 -34.60 14.48 -3.34
CA LEU A 359 -34.20 13.33 -4.15
C LEU A 359 -33.17 13.71 -5.22
N PHE A 360 -33.39 14.83 -5.92
CA PHE A 360 -32.41 15.32 -6.89
C PHE A 360 -31.02 15.50 -6.26
N ALA A 361 -30.94 16.15 -5.09
CA ALA A 361 -29.67 16.42 -4.42
C ALA A 361 -28.94 15.13 -4.02
N ILE A 362 -29.66 14.18 -3.42
CA ILE A 362 -29.10 12.86 -3.05
C ILE A 362 -28.62 12.10 -4.29
N GLU A 363 -29.44 12.01 -5.33
CA GLU A 363 -29.09 11.27 -6.54
C GLU A 363 -27.90 11.89 -7.28
N TYR A 364 -27.84 13.22 -7.35
CA TYR A 364 -26.71 13.94 -7.92
C TYR A 364 -25.43 13.70 -7.10
N ALA A 365 -25.50 13.80 -5.77
CA ALA A 365 -24.37 13.55 -4.88
C ALA A 365 -23.87 12.09 -4.97
N LEU A 366 -24.77 11.11 -5.05
CA LEU A 366 -24.43 9.70 -5.28
C LEU A 366 -23.78 9.49 -6.64
N ALA A 367 -24.31 10.08 -7.70
CA ALA A 367 -23.71 9.98 -9.03
C ALA A 367 -22.28 10.54 -9.05
N LYS A 368 -22.05 11.70 -8.42
CA LYS A 368 -20.72 12.29 -8.28
C LYS A 368 -19.77 11.43 -7.44
N LEU A 369 -20.28 10.79 -6.39
CA LEU A 369 -19.49 9.85 -5.59
C LEU A 369 -19.05 8.64 -6.42
N TRP A 370 -19.95 8.03 -7.20
CA TRP A 370 -19.60 6.94 -8.12
C TRP A 370 -18.57 7.34 -9.16
N GLN A 371 -18.74 8.51 -9.78
CA GLN A 371 -17.76 9.06 -10.74
C GLN A 371 -16.38 9.26 -10.10
N SER A 372 -16.33 9.69 -8.83
CA SER A 372 -15.06 9.86 -8.10
C SER A 372 -14.28 8.56 -7.89
N TRP A 373 -14.96 7.41 -7.94
CA TRP A 373 -14.33 6.08 -7.90
C TRP A 373 -13.99 5.54 -9.29
N GLY A 374 -14.14 6.36 -10.34
CA GLY A 374 -13.84 6.03 -11.72
C GLY A 374 -14.97 5.29 -12.45
N ILE A 375 -16.18 5.25 -11.89
CA ILE A 375 -17.35 4.64 -12.53
C ILE A 375 -18.10 5.71 -13.32
N GLU A 376 -17.87 5.71 -14.63
CA GLU A 376 -18.50 6.66 -15.56
C GLU A 376 -19.67 6.02 -16.31
N PRO A 377 -20.87 6.63 -16.28
CA PRO A 377 -22.02 6.13 -17.03
C PRO A 377 -21.83 6.34 -18.54
N THR A 378 -22.09 5.30 -19.33
CA THR A 378 -22.25 5.40 -20.78
C THR A 378 -23.61 5.95 -21.18
N ALA A 379 -24.61 5.75 -20.33
CA ALA A 379 -25.96 6.28 -20.50
C ALA A 379 -26.55 6.65 -19.13
N VAL A 380 -27.48 7.59 -19.14
CA VAL A 380 -28.30 7.93 -17.97
C VAL A 380 -29.76 7.83 -18.36
N ILE A 381 -30.60 7.41 -17.42
CA ILE A 381 -32.05 7.44 -17.57
C ILE A 381 -32.66 7.79 -16.22
N GLY A 382 -33.69 8.63 -16.22
CA GLY A 382 -34.39 9.00 -15.00
C GLY A 382 -35.89 8.79 -15.12
N HIS A 383 -36.51 8.35 -14.04
CA HIS A 383 -37.94 8.16 -14.00
C HIS A 383 -38.65 9.45 -13.55
N SER A 384 -39.23 10.20 -14.50
CA SER A 384 -39.97 11.45 -14.24
C SER A 384 -39.12 12.51 -13.51
N ALA A 385 -39.24 12.63 -12.19
CA ALA A 385 -38.43 13.57 -11.40
C ALA A 385 -36.92 13.28 -11.49
N GLY A 386 -36.53 12.00 -11.56
CA GLY A 386 -35.13 11.60 -11.67
C GLY A 386 -34.47 12.02 -12.98
N GLU A 387 -35.25 12.33 -14.03
CA GLU A 387 -34.70 12.76 -15.32
C GLU A 387 -33.97 14.10 -15.21
N TYR A 388 -34.33 14.93 -14.22
CA TYR A 388 -33.63 16.19 -13.96
C TYR A 388 -32.20 15.95 -13.43
N ALA A 389 -32.04 15.03 -12.47
CA ALA A 389 -30.72 14.68 -11.96
C ALA A 389 -29.89 13.98 -13.04
N ALA A 390 -30.51 13.06 -13.80
CA ALA A 390 -29.88 12.41 -14.95
C ALA A 390 -29.35 13.42 -15.99
N ALA A 391 -30.18 14.38 -16.40
CA ALA A 391 -29.82 15.40 -17.37
C ALA A 391 -28.68 16.31 -16.87
N CYS A 392 -28.66 16.63 -15.57
CA CYS A 392 -27.54 17.37 -14.97
C CYS A 392 -26.24 16.55 -14.98
N VAL A 393 -26.30 15.26 -14.61
CA VAL A 393 -25.14 14.35 -14.66
C VAL A 393 -24.61 14.16 -16.08
N ALA A 394 -25.51 14.13 -17.08
CA ALA A 394 -25.15 14.09 -18.50
C ALA A 394 -24.65 15.44 -19.07
N GLY A 395 -24.66 16.52 -18.28
CA GLY A 395 -24.17 17.84 -18.70
C GLY A 395 -25.13 18.63 -19.59
N VAL A 396 -26.41 18.26 -19.64
CA VAL A 396 -27.44 19.01 -20.41
C VAL A 396 -27.67 20.39 -19.80
N PHE A 397 -27.65 20.50 -18.47
CA PHE A 397 -27.73 21.77 -17.75
C PHE A 397 -26.91 21.75 -16.46
N SER A 398 -26.63 22.96 -15.95
CA SER A 398 -25.86 23.15 -14.73
C SER A 398 -26.60 22.62 -13.48
N LEU A 399 -25.85 22.35 -12.41
CA LEU A 399 -26.45 21.97 -11.12
C LEU A 399 -27.47 23.01 -10.63
N ALA A 400 -27.15 24.29 -10.78
CA ALA A 400 -28.03 25.39 -10.37
C ALA A 400 -29.34 25.41 -11.17
N ASP A 401 -29.27 25.23 -12.49
CA ASP A 401 -30.46 25.17 -13.34
C ASP A 401 -31.30 23.92 -13.05
N GLY A 402 -30.66 22.77 -12.85
CA GLY A 402 -31.34 21.53 -12.49
C GLY A 402 -32.11 21.64 -11.18
N LEU A 403 -31.48 22.17 -10.15
CA LEU A 403 -32.10 22.40 -8.84
C LEU A 403 -33.22 23.43 -8.90
N LYS A 404 -33.05 24.52 -9.65
CA LYS A 404 -34.11 25.50 -9.89
C LYS A 404 -35.33 24.86 -10.56
N LEU A 405 -35.11 24.10 -11.64
CA LEU A 405 -36.18 23.46 -12.39
C LEU A 405 -36.96 22.46 -11.53
N ILE A 406 -36.27 21.62 -10.77
CA ILE A 406 -36.93 20.61 -9.93
C ILE A 406 -37.65 21.24 -8.73
N ALA A 407 -37.12 22.34 -8.17
CA ALA A 407 -37.78 23.07 -7.09
C ALA A 407 -39.05 23.77 -7.56
N GLU A 408 -39.01 24.48 -8.69
CA GLU A 408 -40.20 25.10 -9.27
C GLU A 408 -41.24 24.06 -9.68
N ARG A 409 -40.81 22.94 -10.28
CA ARG A 409 -41.70 21.81 -10.58
C ARG A 409 -42.36 21.28 -9.31
N GLY A 410 -41.58 21.00 -8.27
CA GLY A 410 -42.09 20.51 -6.99
C GLY A 410 -43.13 21.45 -6.39
N ARG A 411 -42.87 22.76 -6.40
CA ARG A 411 -43.79 23.80 -5.91
C ARG A 411 -45.09 23.85 -6.74
N LEU A 412 -44.99 23.83 -8.06
CA LEU A 412 -46.15 23.88 -8.96
C LEU A 412 -47.02 22.63 -8.86
N VAL A 413 -46.40 21.45 -8.79
CA VAL A 413 -47.13 20.18 -8.62
C VAL A 413 -47.82 20.13 -7.26
N GLN A 414 -47.16 20.63 -6.20
CA GLN A 414 -47.76 20.72 -4.87
C GLN A 414 -49.00 21.63 -4.81
N ALA A 415 -49.07 22.65 -5.69
CA ALA A 415 -50.18 23.60 -5.75
C ALA A 415 -51.39 23.09 -6.57
N LEU A 416 -51.30 21.91 -7.20
CA LEU A 416 -52.42 21.33 -7.93
C LEU A 416 -53.58 20.97 -6.97
N PRO A 417 -54.83 20.93 -7.47
CA PRO A 417 -55.98 20.55 -6.66
C PRO A 417 -55.80 19.18 -6.00
N PRO A 418 -56.24 18.99 -4.73
CA PRO A 418 -55.97 17.78 -3.94
C PRO A 418 -56.70 16.52 -4.45
N ASN A 419 -57.55 16.64 -5.46
CA ASN A 419 -58.42 15.56 -5.93
C ASN A 419 -57.73 14.63 -6.95
N GLY A 420 -56.52 14.95 -7.40
CA GLY A 420 -55.73 14.09 -8.27
C GLY A 420 -55.27 12.81 -7.55
N LYS A 421 -55.32 11.66 -8.22
CA LYS A 421 -54.85 10.38 -7.69
C LYS A 421 -53.97 9.68 -8.71
N MET A 422 -52.99 8.93 -8.21
CA MET A 422 -52.16 8.01 -9.00
C MET A 422 -52.31 6.61 -8.43
N VAL A 423 -52.37 5.60 -9.30
CA VAL A 423 -52.48 4.18 -8.92
C VAL A 423 -51.47 3.38 -9.73
N THR A 424 -50.79 2.43 -9.07
CA THR A 424 -49.99 1.42 -9.76
C THR A 424 -50.89 0.27 -10.19
N VAL A 425 -50.98 0.02 -11.50
CA VAL A 425 -51.81 -1.06 -12.06
C VAL A 425 -50.91 -2.17 -12.57
N ARG A 426 -51.22 -3.42 -12.19
CA ARG A 426 -50.52 -4.62 -12.69
C ARG A 426 -51.19 -5.10 -13.98
N ALA A 427 -51.09 -4.29 -15.03
CA ALA A 427 -51.62 -4.56 -16.37
C ALA A 427 -50.66 -4.00 -17.42
N ASP A 428 -50.74 -4.50 -18.66
CA ASP A 428 -50.04 -3.87 -19.78
C ASP A 428 -50.75 -2.58 -20.24
N GLU A 429 -50.09 -1.75 -21.04
CA GLU A 429 -50.66 -0.48 -21.53
C GLU A 429 -51.93 -0.67 -22.38
N LYS A 430 -52.06 -1.80 -23.10
CA LYS A 430 -53.23 -2.07 -23.94
C LYS A 430 -54.47 -2.45 -23.13
N GLN A 431 -54.28 -2.86 -21.88
CA GLN A 431 -55.32 -3.24 -20.94
C GLN A 431 -55.84 -2.05 -20.11
N LEU A 432 -55.13 -0.91 -20.12
CA LEU A 432 -55.53 0.36 -19.51
C LEU A 432 -56.40 1.18 -20.47
#